data_AF-A0A8F5ZIE8-F1
#
_entry.id   AF-A0A8F5ZIE8-F1
#
_cell.length_a   1.000
_cell.length_b   1.000
_cell.length_c   1.000
_cell.angle_alpha   90.00
_cell.angle_beta   90.00
_cell.angle_gamma   90.00
#
_symmetry.space_group_name_H-M   'P 1'
#
loop_
_entity.id
_entity.type
_entity.pdbx_description
1 polymer ?
#
loop_
_entity_poly.entity_id
_entity_poly.type
_entity_poly.pdbx_seq_one_letter_code
_entity_poly.pdbx_strand_id
1 'polypeptide(L)'
;MEITRKYLFVIELEDPKAAVARGPAIKAELIKYSIRRPPMVFGTANRMGFFIETALQLKELKLDGHLLNGDSCLIVELGQRHAVEGYALRDLYAWL
;
A
#
# COMPACT_ATOMS: atom_id res chain seq x y z
N MET A 1 -1.06 24.30 -8.52
CA MET A 1 -1.24 23.42 -7.35
C MET A 1 -0.90 22.01 -7.79
N GLU A 2 0.05 21.34 -7.13
CA GLU A 2 0.23 19.90 -7.34
C GLU A 2 -1.04 19.17 -6.91
N ILE A 3 -1.53 18.26 -7.76
CA ILE A 3 -2.71 17.47 -7.45
C ILE A 3 -2.29 16.38 -6.47
N THR A 4 -2.71 16.53 -5.21
CA THR A 4 -2.52 15.52 -4.19
C THR A 4 -3.54 14.39 -4.35
N ARG A 5 -3.08 13.15 -4.27
CA ARG A 5 -3.87 11.92 -4.36
C ARG A 5 -3.80 11.16 -3.04
N LYS A 6 -4.84 10.37 -2.77
CA LYS A 6 -4.92 9.51 -1.60
C LYS A 6 -5.02 8.07 -2.05
N TYR A 7 -4.27 7.19 -1.42
CA TYR A 7 -4.30 5.76 -1.69
C TYR A 7 -4.46 4.96 -0.40
N LEU A 8 -5.14 3.81 -0.50
CA LEU A 8 -5.10 2.75 0.51
C LEU A 8 -4.22 1.62 -0.02
N PHE A 9 -3.16 1.30 0.71
CA PHE A 9 -2.35 0.11 0.49
C PHE A 9 -2.86 -0.99 1.41
N VAL A 10 -3.20 -2.14 0.85
CA VAL A 10 -3.51 -3.38 1.57
C VAL A 10 -2.46 -4.39 1.19
N ILE A 11 -1.71 -4.85 2.18
CA ILE A 11 -0.61 -5.80 2.01
C ILE A 11 -0.99 -7.06 2.76
N GLU A 12 -1.00 -8.18 2.06
CA GLU A 12 -1.13 -9.51 2.62
C GLU A 12 0.21 -10.23 2.44
N LEU A 13 0.75 -10.74 3.54
CA LEU A 13 1.99 -11.49 3.56
C LEU A 13 1.67 -12.97 3.65
N GLU A 14 2.42 -13.81 2.96
CA GLU A 14 2.20 -15.26 3.01
C GLU A 14 2.44 -15.81 4.43
N ASP A 15 3.54 -15.39 5.06
CA ASP A 15 3.91 -15.79 6.42
C ASP A 15 3.19 -14.92 7.50
N PRO A 16 2.38 -15.53 8.38
CA PRO A 16 1.72 -14.86 9.51
C PRO A 16 2.61 -14.23 10.57
N LYS A 17 3.92 -14.45 10.54
CA LYS A 17 4.86 -13.76 11.44
C LYS A 17 5.62 -12.65 10.73
N ALA A 18 5.49 -12.56 9.42
CA ALA A 18 6.31 -11.67 8.62
C ALA A 18 5.90 -10.20 8.72
N ALA A 19 4.69 -9.87 9.19
CA ALA A 19 4.27 -8.48 9.39
C ALA A 19 5.14 -7.77 10.43
N VAL A 20 5.56 -8.48 11.48
CA VAL A 20 6.45 -7.92 12.52
C VAL A 20 7.85 -7.66 11.96
N ALA A 21 8.39 -8.59 11.18
CA ALA A 21 9.74 -8.49 10.63
C ALA A 21 9.85 -7.49 9.47
N ARG A 22 8.87 -7.48 8.56
CA ARG A 22 8.92 -6.69 7.32
C ARG A 22 8.08 -5.41 7.36
N GLY A 23 7.10 -5.33 8.26
CA GLY A 23 6.25 -4.15 8.43
C GLY A 23 7.01 -2.83 8.61
N PRO A 24 8.10 -2.77 9.41
CA PRO A 24 8.90 -1.56 9.52
C PRO A 24 9.55 -1.13 8.20
N ALA A 25 10.07 -2.07 7.41
CA ALA A 25 10.69 -1.79 6.11
C ALA A 25 9.65 -1.32 5.08
N ILE A 26 8.51 -2.02 5.01
CA ILE A 26 7.35 -1.62 4.19
C ILE A 26 6.90 -0.21 4.54
N LYS A 27 6.74 0.09 5.83
CA LYS A 27 6.33 1.42 6.29
C LYS A 27 7.36 2.49 5.95
N ALA A 28 8.65 2.18 6.05
CA ALA A 28 9.73 3.10 5.68
C ALA A 28 9.70 3.42 4.18
N GLU A 29 9.41 2.44 3.33
CA GLU A 29 9.24 2.65 1.89
C GLU A 29 8.04 3.56 1.60
N LEU A 30 6.89 3.27 2.22
CA LEU A 30 5.69 4.09 2.08
C LEU A 30 5.87 5.54 2.54
N ILE A 31 6.74 5.79 3.52
CA ILE A 31 7.09 7.15 3.96
C ILE A 31 7.77 7.94 2.84
N LYS A 32 8.59 7.30 1.97
CA LYS A 32 9.27 7.99 0.86
C LYS A 32 8.28 8.58 -0.15
N TYR A 33 7.15 7.91 -0.35
CA TYR A 33 6.13 8.34 -1.29
C TYR A 33 5.16 9.36 -0.71
N SER A 34 5.03 9.42 0.62
CA SER A 34 3.95 10.18 1.24
C SER A 34 4.36 11.57 1.69
N ILE A 35 3.49 12.54 1.43
CA ILE A 35 3.59 13.93 1.91
C ILE A 35 3.49 13.99 3.44
N ARG A 36 2.82 13.01 4.06
CA ARG A 36 2.63 12.91 5.51
C ARG A 36 3.01 11.51 5.97
N ARG A 37 3.31 11.36 7.27
CA ARG A 37 3.60 10.03 7.82
C ARG A 37 2.39 9.10 7.58
N PRO A 38 2.54 7.97 6.88
CA PRO A 38 1.42 7.07 6.58
C PRO A 38 0.82 6.49 7.86
N PRO A 39 -0.46 6.77 8.17
CA PRO A 39 -1.12 6.07 9.26
C PRO A 39 -1.40 4.62 8.84
N MET A 40 -1.16 3.70 9.76
CA MET A 40 -1.62 2.32 9.62
C MET A 40 -3.09 2.26 10.03
N VAL A 41 -3.95 1.76 9.15
CA VAL A 41 -5.41 1.69 9.38
C VAL A 41 -5.83 0.37 10.02
N PHE A 42 -5.11 -0.71 9.71
CA PHE A 42 -5.27 -2.01 10.35
C PHE A 42 -3.95 -2.78 10.28
N GLY A 43 -3.79 -3.72 11.20
CA GLY A 43 -2.66 -4.65 11.23
C GLY A 43 -3.08 -5.94 11.92
N THR A 44 -2.86 -7.08 11.27
CA THR A 44 -2.99 -8.43 11.81
C THR A 44 -1.66 -9.17 11.65
N ALA A 45 -1.63 -10.46 11.99
CA ALA A 45 -0.46 -11.31 11.88
C ALA A 45 0.17 -11.29 10.46
N ASN A 46 -0.66 -11.36 9.41
CA ASN A 46 -0.21 -11.37 8.02
C ASN A 46 -0.72 -10.19 7.16
N ARG A 47 -1.62 -9.32 7.65
CA ARG A 47 -2.19 -8.24 6.82
C ARG A 47 -1.93 -6.88 7.42
N MET A 48 -1.64 -5.90 6.57
CA MET A 48 -1.43 -4.51 6.97
C MET A 48 -2.11 -3.56 6.00
N GLY A 49 -2.66 -2.48 6.53
CA GLY A 49 -3.31 -1.44 5.74
C GLY A 49 -2.70 -0.07 6.04
N PHE A 50 -2.40 0.72 5.01
CA PHE A 50 -1.87 2.08 5.17
C PHE A 50 -2.59 3.08 4.28
N PHE A 51 -2.91 4.26 4.81
CA PHE A 51 -3.25 5.40 3.95
C PHE A 51 -2.00 6.16 3.53
N ILE A 52 -1.94 6.53 2.25
CA ILE A 52 -0.88 7.33 1.66
C ILE A 52 -1.50 8.57 1.03
N GLU A 53 -0.93 9.73 1.33
CA GLU A 53 -1.21 10.98 0.63
C GLU A 53 0.04 11.37 -0.15
N THR A 54 -0.05 11.54 -1.46
CA THR A 54 1.12 11.74 -2.35
C THR A 54 0.78 12.56 -3.59
N ALA A 55 1.78 13.18 -4.22
CA ALA A 55 1.64 13.80 -5.54
C ALA A 55 1.84 12.78 -6.69
N LEU A 56 2.33 11.57 -6.38
CA LEU A 56 2.64 10.53 -7.35
C LEU A 56 1.37 9.87 -7.93
N GLN A 57 1.47 9.44 -9.19
CA GLN A 57 0.46 8.60 -9.84
C GLN A 57 0.61 7.14 -9.43
N LEU A 58 -0.47 6.36 -9.55
CA LEU A 58 -0.47 4.94 -9.19
C LEU A 58 0.69 4.16 -9.82
N LYS A 59 1.03 4.45 -11.09
CA LYS A 59 2.11 3.78 -11.85
C LYS A 59 3.52 4.01 -11.29
N GLU A 60 3.69 4.99 -10.42
CA GLU A 60 4.96 5.37 -9.79
C GLU A 60 5.10 4.75 -8.40
N LEU A 61 4.00 4.26 -7.82
CA LEU A 61 3.99 3.61 -6.52
C LEU A 61 4.35 2.13 -6.68
N LYS A 62 5.50 1.74 -6.16
CA LYS A 62 5.98 0.35 -6.19
C LYS A 62 6.48 -0.08 -4.82
N LEU A 63 6.26 -1.34 -4.47
CA LEU A 63 6.82 -1.98 -3.27
C LEU A 63 7.85 -3.07 -3.62
N ASP A 64 8.42 -2.96 -4.83
CA ASP A 64 9.42 -3.89 -5.37
C ASP A 64 10.57 -4.06 -4.36
N GLY A 65 10.78 -5.30 -3.90
CA GLY A 65 11.83 -5.65 -2.93
C GLY A 65 11.37 -5.82 -1.47
N HIS A 66 10.14 -5.44 -1.14
CA HIS A 66 9.55 -5.71 0.18
C HIS A 66 8.53 -6.86 0.19
N LEU A 67 8.03 -7.20 -1.00
CA LEU A 67 7.15 -8.34 -1.24
C LEU A 67 7.97 -9.52 -1.74
N LEU A 68 7.72 -10.69 -1.16
CA LEU A 68 8.27 -11.99 -1.58
C LEU A 68 7.21 -12.77 -2.35
N ASN A 69 7.61 -13.89 -2.96
CA ASN A 69 6.66 -14.83 -3.56
C ASN A 69 5.58 -15.21 -2.55
N GLY A 70 4.31 -15.18 -2.97
CA GLY A 70 3.15 -15.46 -2.13
C GLY A 70 2.57 -14.25 -1.39
N ASP A 71 3.31 -13.13 -1.28
CA ASP A 71 2.75 -11.88 -0.79
C ASP A 71 1.91 -11.19 -1.87
N SER A 72 0.94 -10.38 -1.45
CA SER A 72 0.06 -9.63 -2.33
C SER A 72 -0.06 -8.18 -1.88
N CYS A 73 -0.16 -7.26 -2.84
CA CYS A 73 -0.38 -5.84 -2.57
C CYS A 73 -1.50 -5.28 -3.45
N LEU A 74 -2.54 -4.79 -2.80
CA LEU A 74 -3.62 -4.04 -3.42
C LEU A 74 -3.45 -2.56 -3.11
N ILE A 75 -3.45 -1.71 -4.14
CA ILE A 75 -3.37 -0.26 -4.01
C ILE A 75 -4.68 0.32 -4.54
N VAL A 76 -5.39 1.08 -3.73
CA VAL A 76 -6.69 1.66 -4.11
C VAL A 76 -6.56 3.18 -4.10
N GLU A 77 -6.73 3.83 -5.25
CA GLU A 77 -6.85 5.29 -5.31
C GLU A 77 -8.21 5.70 -4.72
N LEU A 78 -8.18 6.62 -3.75
CA LEU A 78 -9.36 7.13 -3.08
C LEU A 78 -9.80 8.41 -3.78
N GLY A 79 -11.01 8.39 -4.36
CA GLY A 79 -11.60 9.53 -5.05
C GLY A 79 -11.65 10.80 -4.19
N GLN A 80 -11.61 11.95 -4.86
CA GLN A 80 -11.74 13.24 -4.18
C GLN A 80 -13.22 13.54 -3.91
N ARG A 81 -13.56 13.72 -2.63
CA ARG A 81 -14.83 14.21 -2.06
C ARG A 81 -16.06 13.29 -2.11
N HIS A 82 -16.17 12.36 -3.05
CA HIS A 82 -17.24 11.35 -3.05
C HIS A 82 -16.62 9.97 -3.08
N ALA A 83 -16.77 9.24 -1.97
CA ALA A 83 -16.42 7.84 -1.90
C ALA A 83 -17.14 7.06 -3.02
N VAL A 84 -16.51 5.98 -3.47
CA VAL A 84 -17.08 4.96 -4.38
C VAL A 84 -16.85 5.18 -5.89
N GLU A 85 -15.66 5.62 -6.30
CA GLU A 85 -15.10 5.21 -7.61
C GLU A 85 -13.58 5.08 -7.47
N GLY A 86 -13.10 3.88 -7.16
CA GLY A 86 -11.67 3.65 -7.02
C GLY A 86 -11.36 2.16 -7.03
N TYR A 87 -11.11 1.60 -8.22
CA TYR A 87 -10.46 0.31 -8.36
C TYR A 87 -9.26 0.49 -9.28
N ALA A 88 -8.07 0.13 -8.80
CA ALA A 88 -6.93 -0.06 -9.66
C ALA A 88 -6.03 -1.18 -9.11
N LEU A 89 -6.25 -2.39 -9.61
CA LEU A 89 -5.45 -3.57 -9.27
C LEU A 89 -4.13 -3.48 -10.05
N ARG A 90 -2.99 -3.39 -9.35
CA ARG A 90 -1.70 -3.25 -10.03
C ARG A 90 -0.79 -4.48 -9.95
N ASP A 91 -0.79 -5.26 -8.87
CA ASP A 91 0.12 -6.41 -8.77
C ASP A 91 -0.53 -7.59 -8.01
N LEU A 92 -1.15 -8.50 -8.78
CA LEU A 92 -1.51 -9.84 -8.31
C LEU A 92 -0.35 -10.78 -8.66
N TYR A 93 0.65 -10.90 -7.78
CA TYR A 93 1.70 -11.91 -7.95
C TYR A 93 1.34 -13.16 -7.15
N ALA A 94 1.21 -14.29 -7.85
CA ALA A 94 1.00 -15.67 -7.36
C ALA A 94 -0.45 -16.15 -7.07
N TRP A 95 -1.44 -15.76 -7.88
CA TRP A 95 -2.69 -16.54 -8.04
C TRP A 95 -3.24 -16.56 -9.49
N LEU A 96 -2.31 -16.68 -10.45
CA LEU A 96 -2.48 -17.24 -11.80
C LEU A 96 -1.29 -18.17 -12.04
#